data_AF-A0A7J6ES03-F1
#
_entry.id   AF-A0A7J6ES03-F1
#
_cell.length_a   1.000
_cell.length_b   1.000
_cell.length_c   1.000
_cell.angle_alpha   90.00
_cell.angle_beta   90.00
_cell.angle_gamma   90.00
#
_symmetry.space_group_name_H-M   'P 1'
#
loop_
_entity.id
_entity.type
_entity.pdbx_description
1 polymer ?
#
loop_
_entity_poly.entity_id
_entity_poly.type
_entity_poly.pdbx_seq_one_letter_code
_entity_poly.pdbx_strand_id
1 'polypeptide(L)'
;MGIFFSGSLVESLPNHLKPKKSKQKSEVKVKISIMEVKARAPGKIILSGEHAVVHGSTAVAASINLYTYVTLRFPTPADNDDTLKLQLKDLHLEFSWPIGKIKAALSQLDLPNSSTPTSCSIEAMKSIAALVEEQNIPEAKIFLASGVSAFLWLYTSIQGFKPATVIVTSELPLGSGLGSSAALSVALAAVLLAFSDLVNIDFNHQGWLMYADEELELLNKWAFEGEKIIHGRPSGIDNTVSTYGNMIQFRSGNLIRMKSNLPLKMLITNTKVGRNTKALVAGVSERALRHPDAMNFVFNAVDSISKELSAIIQSPIGDDLSVTQKEEKIEELMEMNQGLLQSMGVSHSSIETVLRTTLKYKLASKLTGAGGGGCVLTLLPNCILFSLVYLADMLSGKVVDIVMNELESCGFQCFTAGIGGNGVEIYVGGSS
;
A
#
# COMPACT_ATOMS: atom_id res chain seq x y z
N MET A 1 80.45 1.45 17.06
CA MET A 1 81.19 2.09 18.16
C MET A 1 80.71 3.54 18.26
N GLY A 2 80.58 4.08 19.48
CA GLY A 2 79.85 5.30 19.88
C GLY A 2 80.07 6.57 19.04
N ILE A 3 79.08 7.48 18.93
CA ILE A 3 78.62 8.49 19.93
C ILE A 3 79.70 9.58 20.10
N PHE A 4 79.50 10.91 20.06
CA PHE A 4 78.41 11.91 19.89
C PHE A 4 79.17 13.27 19.71
N PHE A 5 78.65 14.35 19.11
CA PHE A 5 77.86 15.49 19.63
C PHE A 5 78.09 16.63 18.60
N SER A 6 77.34 17.70 18.39
CA SER A 6 76.20 18.38 19.03
C SER A 6 75.82 19.53 18.09
N GLY A 7 74.55 19.91 18.01
CA GLY A 7 74.13 21.16 17.37
C GLY A 7 72.62 21.33 17.44
N SER A 8 72.16 22.07 18.46
CA SER A 8 70.77 22.38 18.76
C SER A 8 70.14 23.35 17.76
N LEU A 9 68.85 23.18 17.46
CA LEU A 9 67.93 24.29 17.15
C LEU A 9 66.51 23.89 17.59
N VAL A 10 65.91 24.80 18.34
CA VAL A 10 64.58 24.74 18.96
C VAL A 10 63.55 25.16 17.92
N GLU A 11 62.49 24.37 17.69
CA GLU A 11 61.31 24.87 16.96
C GLU A 11 60.00 24.16 17.37
N SER A 12 59.13 24.97 17.99
CA SER A 12 57.66 25.05 17.91
C SER A 12 56.77 23.80 17.98
N LEU A 13 56.03 23.71 19.09
CA LEU A 13 54.71 23.06 19.19
C LEU A 13 53.62 23.84 18.43
N PRO A 14 52.64 23.18 17.77
CA PRO A 14 51.38 23.82 17.41
C PRO A 14 50.25 23.51 18.40
N ASN A 15 49.58 24.59 18.78
CA ASN A 15 48.35 24.67 19.57
C ASN A 15 47.11 24.10 18.85
N HIS A 16 46.23 23.51 19.65
CA HIS A 16 44.77 23.42 19.55
C HIS A 16 44.05 23.83 18.24
N LEU A 17 43.37 22.85 17.62
CA LEU A 17 42.21 23.09 16.76
C LEU A 17 41.02 22.21 17.18
N LYS A 18 39.86 22.87 17.22
CA LYS A 18 38.60 22.58 17.91
C LYS A 18 37.85 21.32 17.42
N PRO A 19 36.97 20.71 18.24
CA PRO A 19 36.09 19.63 17.79
C PRO A 19 34.99 20.16 16.85
N LYS A 20 34.73 19.40 15.78
CA LYS A 20 33.61 19.55 14.83
C LYS A 20 32.27 19.59 15.59
N LYS A 21 31.70 20.78 15.80
CA LYS A 21 30.37 21.00 16.44
C LYS A 21 29.35 21.70 15.54
N SER A 22 29.52 21.69 14.21
CA SER A 22 28.68 22.48 13.29
C SER A 22 27.69 21.70 12.42
N LYS A 23 27.79 20.38 12.23
CA LYS A 23 26.81 19.61 11.42
C LYS A 23 25.54 19.23 12.19
N GLN A 24 25.66 18.88 13.47
CA GLN A 24 24.52 18.39 14.25
C GLN A 24 23.56 19.51 14.67
N LYS A 25 24.04 20.74 14.85
CA LYS A 25 23.18 21.91 15.16
C LYS A 25 22.38 22.40 13.95
N SER A 26 22.88 22.22 12.72
CA SER A 26 22.16 22.61 11.51
C SER A 26 21.08 21.59 11.14
N GLU A 27 21.36 20.28 11.24
CA GLU A 27 20.34 19.23 11.04
C GLU A 27 19.20 19.34 12.06
N VAL A 28 19.52 19.58 13.34
CA VAL A 28 18.51 19.78 14.38
C VAL A 28 17.69 21.06 14.14
N LYS A 29 18.30 22.15 13.66
CA LYS A 29 17.57 23.39 13.33
C LYS A 29 16.63 23.23 12.11
N VAL A 30 17.03 22.45 11.11
CA VAL A 30 16.20 22.17 9.91
C VAL A 30 15.04 21.23 10.27
N LYS A 31 15.27 20.22 11.13
CA LYS A 31 14.18 19.37 11.68
C LYS A 31 13.10 20.17 12.42
N ILE A 32 13.46 21.28 13.06
CA ILE A 32 12.54 22.15 13.81
C ILE A 32 11.71 23.08 12.88
N SER A 33 12.15 23.35 11.65
CA SER A 33 11.42 24.23 10.71
C SER A 33 10.42 23.50 9.81
N ILE A 34 10.42 22.17 9.81
CA ILE A 34 9.49 21.36 9.03
C ILE A 34 8.23 21.12 9.87
N MET A 35 7.21 21.93 9.61
CA MET A 35 5.93 21.82 10.31
C MET A 35 4.98 20.80 9.68
N GLU A 36 5.31 20.29 8.49
CA GLU A 36 4.43 19.44 7.69
C GLU A 36 5.21 18.42 6.88
N VAL A 37 4.86 17.15 7.06
CA VAL A 37 5.32 16.04 6.23
C VAL A 37 4.13 15.35 5.62
N LYS A 38 4.23 14.97 4.35
CA LYS A 38 3.24 14.20 3.62
C LYS A 38 3.83 12.86 3.23
N ALA A 39 3.08 11.79 3.33
CA ALA A 39 3.42 10.53 2.68
C ALA A 39 2.26 10.07 1.82
N ARG A 40 2.58 9.25 0.82
CA ARG A 40 1.59 8.53 0.03
C ARG A 40 1.99 7.07 -0.08
N ALA A 41 0.99 6.19 -0.08
CA ALA A 41 1.20 4.76 -0.29
C ALA A 41 0.18 4.25 -1.32
N PRO A 42 0.62 3.45 -2.31
CA PRO A 42 -0.26 2.90 -3.33
C PRO A 42 -1.17 1.83 -2.74
N GLY A 43 -2.30 1.59 -3.41
CA GLY A 43 -3.08 0.37 -3.21
C GLY A 43 -2.42 -0.84 -3.86
N LYS A 44 -3.12 -1.97 -3.83
CA LYS A 44 -2.67 -3.23 -4.43
C LYS A 44 -3.78 -3.96 -5.16
N ILE A 45 -3.39 -4.77 -6.13
CA ILE A 45 -4.25 -5.75 -6.79
C ILE A 45 -3.59 -7.13 -6.77
N ILE A 46 -4.41 -8.18 -6.93
CA ILE A 46 -3.93 -9.54 -7.22
C ILE A 46 -4.11 -9.78 -8.72
N LEU A 47 -3.00 -10.02 -9.40
CA LEU A 47 -3.00 -10.32 -10.84
C LEU A 47 -3.32 -11.80 -11.07
N SER A 48 -2.76 -12.69 -10.25
CA SER A 48 -3.02 -14.12 -10.27
C SER A 48 -2.77 -14.79 -8.91
N GLY A 49 -3.37 -15.96 -8.67
CA GLY A 49 -3.17 -16.78 -7.47
C GLY A 49 -4.07 -16.46 -6.27
N GLU A 50 -5.19 -15.79 -6.50
CA GLU A 50 -6.12 -15.25 -5.50
C GLU A 50 -6.43 -16.21 -4.35
N HIS A 51 -7.12 -17.31 -4.65
CA HIS A 51 -7.48 -18.34 -3.65
C HIS A 51 -6.50 -19.51 -3.67
N ALA A 52 -5.88 -19.78 -4.82
CA ALA A 52 -4.94 -20.90 -4.97
C ALA A 52 -3.73 -20.78 -4.03
N VAL A 53 -3.34 -19.55 -3.66
CA VAL A 53 -2.25 -19.31 -2.70
C VAL A 53 -2.48 -19.91 -1.32
N VAL A 54 -3.75 -20.00 -0.89
CA VAL A 54 -4.13 -20.64 0.38
C VAL A 54 -3.85 -22.15 0.33
N HIS A 55 -3.79 -22.71 -0.88
CA HIS A 55 -3.53 -24.12 -1.16
C HIS A 55 -2.11 -24.37 -1.67
N GLY A 56 -1.17 -23.42 -1.50
CA GLY A 56 0.26 -23.61 -1.78
C GLY A 56 0.72 -23.21 -3.19
N SER A 57 -0.18 -22.69 -4.03
CA SER A 57 0.18 -22.12 -5.33
C SER A 57 0.85 -20.76 -5.20
N THR A 58 1.51 -20.32 -6.28
CA THR A 58 2.06 -18.98 -6.41
C THR A 58 0.96 -17.95 -6.63
N ALA A 59 1.08 -16.80 -5.96
CA ALA A 59 0.33 -15.58 -6.25
C ALA A 59 1.25 -14.45 -6.71
N VAL A 60 0.69 -13.58 -7.55
CA VAL A 60 1.33 -12.36 -8.04
C VAL A 60 0.44 -11.19 -7.69
N ALA A 61 0.96 -10.30 -6.84
CA ALA A 61 0.32 -9.06 -6.45
C ALA A 61 1.13 -7.86 -6.97
N ALA A 62 0.47 -6.75 -7.22
CA ALA A 62 1.11 -5.55 -7.75
C ALA A 62 0.54 -4.28 -7.12
N SER A 63 1.39 -3.26 -6.98
CA SER A 63 0.94 -1.93 -6.58
C SER A 63 0.14 -1.29 -7.72
N ILE A 64 -0.82 -0.45 -7.36
CA ILE A 64 -1.54 0.41 -8.30
C ILE A 64 -1.25 1.87 -7.98
N ASN A 65 -1.13 2.70 -9.01
CA ASN A 65 -0.88 4.14 -8.85
C ASN A 65 -2.12 4.93 -8.38
N LEU A 66 -2.91 4.34 -7.49
CA LEU A 66 -3.95 5.01 -6.71
C LEU A 66 -3.50 5.01 -5.26
N TYR A 67 -3.46 6.19 -4.65
CA TYR A 67 -2.75 6.41 -3.41
C TYR A 67 -3.67 6.81 -2.26
N THR A 68 -3.30 6.38 -1.06
CA THR A 68 -3.71 7.05 0.18
C THR A 68 -2.62 8.03 0.58
N TYR A 69 -3.02 9.28 0.80
CA TYR A 69 -2.17 10.38 1.24
C TYR A 69 -2.43 10.67 2.71
N VAL A 70 -1.34 10.84 3.46
CA VAL A 70 -1.38 11.24 4.86
C VAL A 70 -0.49 12.46 5.03
N THR A 71 -1.00 13.48 5.69
CA THR A 71 -0.24 14.67 6.11
C THR A 71 -0.20 14.72 7.62
N LEU A 72 0.98 14.88 8.20
CA LEU A 72 1.17 15.08 9.63
C LEU A 72 1.72 16.49 9.88
N ARG A 73 1.06 17.21 10.77
CA ARG A 73 1.41 18.55 11.22
C ARG A 73 1.51 18.60 12.74
N PHE A 74 2.63 19.10 13.25
CA PHE A 74 2.76 19.44 14.65
C PHE A 74 2.34 20.90 14.87
N PRO A 75 1.64 21.23 15.97
CA PRO A 75 1.26 22.59 16.27
C PRO A 75 2.49 23.45 16.50
N THR A 76 2.39 24.71 16.11
CA THR A 76 3.35 25.74 16.47
C THR A 76 3.09 26.24 17.89
N PRO A 77 4.07 26.87 18.56
CA PRO A 77 3.85 27.50 19.86
C PRO A 77 2.72 28.54 19.88
N ALA A 78 2.28 29.05 18.72
CA ALA A 78 1.18 30.00 18.59
C ALA A 78 -0.22 29.33 18.61
N ASP A 79 -0.31 28.04 18.27
CA ASP A 79 -1.61 27.36 18.09
C ASP A 79 -2.30 27.00 19.43
N ASN A 80 -1.53 26.93 20.54
CA ASN A 80 -2.01 26.61 21.89
C ASN A 80 -2.99 25.41 21.94
N ASP A 81 -2.71 24.37 21.14
CA ASP A 81 -3.55 23.19 20.98
C ASP A 81 -2.89 21.96 21.60
N ASP A 82 -3.52 21.36 22.62
CA ASP A 82 -3.09 20.13 23.31
C ASP A 82 -3.90 18.90 22.87
N THR A 83 -4.38 18.90 21.61
CA THR A 83 -5.17 17.80 21.07
C THR A 83 -4.45 17.05 19.94
N LEU A 84 -4.73 15.75 19.85
CA LEU A 84 -4.47 14.95 18.67
C LEU A 84 -5.73 14.96 17.79
N LYS A 85 -5.60 15.34 16.53
CA LYS A 85 -6.69 15.40 15.55
C LYS A 85 -6.44 14.45 14.39
N LEU A 86 -7.48 13.72 13.99
CA LEU A 86 -7.51 12.92 12.76
C LEU A 86 -8.63 13.42 11.85
N GLN A 87 -8.27 13.93 10.68
CA GLN A 87 -9.20 14.42 9.65
C GLN A 87 -9.26 13.42 8.49
N LEU A 88 -10.43 12.82 8.27
CA LEU A 88 -10.72 11.98 7.10
C LEU A 88 -11.48 12.84 6.08
N LYS A 89 -10.75 13.51 5.19
CA LYS A 89 -11.31 14.57 4.34
C LYS A 89 -12.37 14.07 3.36
N ASP A 90 -12.13 12.93 2.71
CA ASP A 90 -13.08 12.38 1.72
C ASP A 90 -14.38 11.90 2.36
N LEU A 91 -14.37 11.69 3.69
CA LEU A 91 -15.54 11.26 4.47
C LEU A 91 -16.18 12.39 5.24
N HIS A 92 -15.61 13.60 5.20
CA HIS A 92 -15.97 14.77 5.99
C HIS A 92 -16.10 14.46 7.49
N LEU A 93 -15.14 13.71 8.04
CA LEU A 93 -15.08 13.36 9.46
C LEU A 93 -13.82 13.92 10.11
N GLU A 94 -13.96 14.37 11.35
CA GLU A 94 -12.86 14.80 12.20
C GLU A 94 -13.02 14.14 13.58
N PHE A 95 -11.91 13.62 14.10
CA PHE A 95 -11.81 13.08 15.44
C PHE A 95 -10.77 13.87 16.23
N SER A 96 -11.04 14.11 17.51
CA SER A 96 -10.14 14.87 18.36
C SER A 96 -10.09 14.31 19.78
N TRP A 97 -8.89 14.22 20.32
CA TRP A 97 -8.64 13.72 21.67
C TRP A 97 -7.64 14.63 22.40
N PRO A 98 -7.95 15.08 23.63
CA PRO A 98 -6.95 15.71 24.49
C PRO A 98 -5.79 14.75 24.80
N ILE A 99 -4.55 15.22 24.70
CA ILE A 99 -3.37 14.39 24.92
C ILE A 99 -3.34 13.80 26.33
N GLY A 100 -3.75 14.59 27.34
CA GLY A 100 -3.88 14.10 28.71
C GLY A 100 -4.80 12.88 28.86
N LYS A 101 -5.85 12.79 28.03
CA LYS A 101 -6.81 11.66 28.06
C LYS A 101 -6.21 10.41 27.41
N ILE A 102 -5.54 10.55 26.27
CA ILE A 102 -4.82 9.45 25.63
C ILE A 102 -3.76 8.91 26.58
N LYS A 103 -3.00 9.80 27.22
CA LYS A 103 -1.97 9.43 28.19
C LYS A 103 -2.58 8.70 29.38
N ALA A 104 -3.68 9.18 29.96
CA ALA A 104 -4.35 8.49 31.06
C ALA A 104 -4.81 7.06 30.69
N ALA A 105 -5.32 6.87 29.47
CA ALA A 105 -5.79 5.58 28.99
C ALA A 105 -4.67 4.56 28.69
N LEU A 106 -3.47 5.06 28.30
CA LEU A 106 -2.38 4.21 27.82
C LEU A 106 -1.12 4.18 28.71
N SER A 107 -1.03 5.04 29.73
CA SER A 107 0.18 5.18 30.56
C SER A 107 0.51 3.99 31.47
N GLN A 108 -0.43 3.06 31.68
CA GLN A 108 -0.18 1.80 32.39
C GLN A 108 0.35 0.68 31.48
N LEU A 109 0.50 0.96 30.18
CA LEU A 109 0.99 0.00 29.20
C LEU A 109 2.43 0.38 28.86
N ASP A 110 3.33 -0.60 28.82
CA ASP A 110 4.68 -0.41 28.27
C ASP A 110 4.53 -0.08 26.78
N LEU A 111 4.53 1.21 26.43
CA LEU A 111 4.44 1.61 25.03
C LEU A 111 5.71 1.14 24.30
N PRO A 112 5.56 0.65 23.05
CA PRO A 112 6.69 0.16 22.29
C PRO A 112 7.72 1.27 22.05
N ASN A 113 9.00 0.92 22.02
CA ASN A 113 10.00 1.80 21.42
C ASN A 113 9.73 1.92 19.92
N SER A 114 9.84 3.13 19.36
CA SER A 114 9.60 3.39 17.93
C SER A 114 10.48 2.56 16.98
N SER A 115 11.60 2.04 17.47
CA SER A 115 12.54 1.17 16.75
C SER A 115 12.15 -0.32 16.74
N THR A 116 11.22 -0.75 17.60
CA THR A 116 10.79 -2.15 17.72
C THR A 116 9.27 -2.26 17.59
N PRO A 117 8.76 -2.55 16.38
CA PRO A 117 7.34 -2.80 16.15
C PRO A 117 6.86 -3.92 17.07
N THR A 118 5.83 -3.62 17.86
CA THR A 118 5.26 -4.55 18.83
C THR A 118 3.76 -4.64 18.60
N SER A 119 3.21 -5.83 18.78
CA SER A 119 1.77 -6.04 18.66
C SER A 119 0.98 -5.39 19.77
N CYS A 120 -0.13 -4.77 19.39
CA CYS A 120 -1.09 -4.20 20.32
C CYS A 120 -1.62 -5.30 21.25
N SER A 121 -1.40 -5.14 22.56
CA SER A 121 -1.95 -6.06 23.54
C SER A 121 -3.48 -5.97 23.58
N ILE A 122 -4.13 -6.98 24.12
CA ILE A 122 -5.60 -7.01 24.23
C ILE A 122 -6.08 -5.85 25.11
N GLU A 123 -5.33 -5.53 26.18
CA GLU A 123 -5.61 -4.42 27.09
C GLU A 123 -5.47 -3.07 26.38
N ALA A 124 -4.39 -2.88 25.62
CA ALA A 124 -4.17 -1.67 24.82
C ALA A 124 -5.29 -1.47 23.80
N MET A 125 -5.68 -2.54 23.11
CA MET A 125 -6.75 -2.51 22.11
C MET A 125 -8.09 -2.13 22.74
N LYS A 126 -8.40 -2.62 23.95
CA LYS A 126 -9.61 -2.23 24.70
C LYS A 126 -9.60 -0.75 25.09
N SER A 127 -8.48 -0.25 25.61
CA SER A 127 -8.35 1.18 25.94
C SER A 127 -8.50 2.08 24.71
N ILE A 128 -7.91 1.69 23.58
CA ILE A 128 -8.04 2.42 22.31
C ILE A 128 -9.49 2.35 21.81
N ALA A 129 -10.13 1.18 21.82
CA ALA A 129 -11.52 1.03 21.40
C ALA A 129 -12.45 1.94 22.21
N ALA A 130 -12.25 2.04 23.53
CA ALA A 130 -13.01 2.96 24.38
C ALA A 130 -12.84 4.43 23.96
N LEU A 131 -11.61 4.88 23.64
CA LEU A 131 -11.35 6.23 23.15
C LEU A 131 -12.02 6.51 21.78
N VAL A 132 -12.17 5.49 20.95
CA VAL A 132 -12.81 5.58 19.63
C VAL A 132 -14.34 5.59 19.74
N GLU A 133 -14.90 4.77 20.62
CA GLU A 133 -16.35 4.71 20.88
C GLU A 133 -16.90 6.08 21.34
N GLU A 134 -16.16 6.80 22.17
CA GLU A 134 -16.52 8.14 22.64
C GLU A 134 -16.69 9.18 21.53
N GLN A 135 -16.08 8.95 20.36
CA GLN A 135 -16.20 9.85 19.21
C GLN A 135 -17.55 9.71 18.48
N ASN A 136 -18.42 8.78 18.91
CA ASN A 136 -19.76 8.56 18.35
C ASN A 136 -19.76 8.41 16.82
N ILE A 137 -18.89 7.53 16.31
CA ILE A 137 -18.83 7.21 14.88
C ILE A 137 -20.24 6.77 14.41
N PRO A 138 -20.80 7.36 13.34
CA PRO A 138 -22.11 6.97 12.84
C PRO A 138 -22.17 5.47 12.55
N GLU A 139 -23.30 4.82 12.88
CA GLU A 139 -23.47 3.37 12.71
C GLU A 139 -23.20 2.91 11.28
N ALA A 140 -23.63 3.69 10.29
CA ALA A 140 -23.36 3.45 8.86
C ALA A 140 -21.85 3.45 8.50
N LYS A 141 -21.00 4.00 9.36
CA LYS A 141 -19.55 4.14 9.21
C LYS A 141 -18.76 3.38 10.27
N ILE A 142 -19.39 2.47 11.01
CA ILE A 142 -18.74 1.73 12.11
C ILE A 142 -17.52 0.91 11.66
N PHE A 143 -17.47 0.53 10.38
CA PHE A 143 -16.31 -0.11 9.78
C PHE A 143 -15.02 0.74 9.82
N LEU A 144 -15.11 2.06 10.07
CA LEU A 144 -13.96 2.94 10.24
C LEU A 144 -13.31 2.81 11.61
N ALA A 145 -14.03 2.31 12.62
CA ALA A 145 -13.55 2.27 14.00
C ALA A 145 -12.20 1.54 14.12
N SER A 146 -12.03 0.42 13.42
CA SER A 146 -10.78 -0.33 13.43
C SER A 146 -9.61 0.43 12.78
N GLY A 147 -9.88 1.23 11.74
CA GLY A 147 -8.89 2.11 11.11
C GLY A 147 -8.49 3.28 12.02
N VAL A 148 -9.45 3.87 12.75
CA VAL A 148 -9.17 4.92 13.75
C VAL A 148 -8.37 4.35 14.93
N SER A 149 -8.71 3.13 15.37
CA SER A 149 -7.93 2.41 16.39
C SER A 149 -6.49 2.13 15.94
N ALA A 150 -6.30 1.70 14.69
CA ALA A 150 -4.98 1.50 14.11
C ALA A 150 -4.18 2.81 14.06
N PHE A 151 -4.83 3.92 13.69
CA PHE A 151 -4.22 5.26 13.75
C PHE A 151 -3.73 5.60 15.17
N LEU A 152 -4.58 5.49 16.19
CA LEU A 152 -4.20 5.83 17.56
C LEU A 152 -3.04 4.96 18.06
N TRP A 153 -3.07 3.66 17.76
CA TRP A 153 -1.99 2.75 18.11
C TRP A 153 -0.67 3.14 17.44
N LEU A 154 -0.67 3.32 16.12
CA LEU A 154 0.54 3.68 15.38
C LEU A 154 1.09 5.04 15.83
N TYR A 155 0.21 6.04 15.99
CA TYR A 155 0.61 7.37 16.43
C TYR A 155 1.27 7.34 17.81
N THR A 156 0.59 6.75 18.78
CA THR A 156 1.08 6.71 20.17
C THR A 156 2.33 5.86 20.32
N SER A 157 2.45 4.77 19.56
CA SER A 157 3.64 3.91 19.60
C SER A 157 4.87 4.53 18.94
N ILE A 158 4.69 5.37 17.91
CA ILE A 158 5.82 5.94 17.16
C ILE A 158 6.18 7.35 17.65
N GLN A 159 5.18 8.20 17.91
CA GLN A 159 5.37 9.61 18.29
C GLN A 159 5.10 9.91 19.77
N GLY A 160 4.52 8.96 20.51
CA GLY A 160 4.14 9.14 21.90
C GLY A 160 2.91 10.04 22.06
N PHE A 161 2.93 10.85 23.12
CA PHE A 161 1.80 11.69 23.54
C PHE A 161 2.06 13.16 23.19
N LYS A 162 2.08 13.47 21.89
CA LYS A 162 2.27 14.83 21.37
C LYS A 162 1.00 15.32 20.65
N PRO A 163 0.60 16.59 20.80
CA PRO A 163 -0.48 17.14 19.99
C PRO A 163 -0.05 17.22 18.52
N ALA A 164 -0.98 16.93 17.62
CA ALA A 164 -0.76 16.99 16.18
C ALA A 164 -2.07 16.95 15.41
N THR A 165 -2.03 17.38 14.16
CA THR A 165 -3.11 17.17 13.19
C THR A 165 -2.65 16.20 12.12
N VAL A 166 -3.39 15.11 11.94
CA VAL A 166 -3.19 14.13 10.87
C VAL A 166 -4.35 14.19 9.91
N ILE A 167 -4.04 14.36 8.63
CA ILE A 167 -5.03 14.53 7.55
C ILE A 167 -4.88 13.40 6.56
N VAL A 168 -5.98 12.71 6.25
CA VAL A 168 -6.02 11.58 5.34
C VAL A 168 -6.94 11.89 4.16
N THR A 169 -6.46 11.61 2.94
CA THR A 169 -7.23 11.55 1.70
C THR A 169 -6.85 10.28 0.94
N SER A 170 -7.76 9.65 0.20
CA SER A 170 -7.51 8.42 -0.53
C SER A 170 -8.24 8.38 -1.87
N GLU A 171 -7.49 8.00 -2.91
CA GLU A 171 -8.04 7.67 -4.23
C GLU A 171 -8.63 6.25 -4.27
N LEU A 172 -8.37 5.44 -3.23
CA LEU A 172 -8.79 4.04 -3.15
C LEU A 172 -10.21 3.93 -2.58
N PRO A 173 -11.14 3.25 -3.26
CA PRO A 173 -12.45 2.98 -2.69
C PRO A 173 -12.33 2.06 -1.47
N LEU A 174 -12.97 2.47 -0.37
CA LEU A 174 -12.97 1.73 0.89
C LEU A 174 -13.65 0.36 0.73
N GLY A 175 -13.08 -0.67 1.36
CA GLY A 175 -13.68 -2.02 1.40
C GLY A 175 -13.71 -2.78 0.07
N SER A 176 -13.13 -2.22 -1.00
CA SER A 176 -13.15 -2.79 -2.35
C SER A 176 -12.23 -4.00 -2.54
N GLY A 177 -11.23 -4.17 -1.67
CA GLY A 177 -10.18 -5.18 -1.81
C GLY A 177 -8.88 -4.68 -2.45
N LEU A 178 -8.79 -3.37 -2.73
CA LEU A 178 -7.60 -2.73 -3.31
C LEU A 178 -6.53 -2.35 -2.27
N GLY A 179 -6.60 -2.87 -1.06
CA GLY A 179 -5.60 -2.62 -0.01
C GLY A 179 -5.66 -1.21 0.60
N SER A 180 -6.84 -0.55 0.64
CA SER A 180 -6.96 0.81 1.20
C SER A 180 -6.53 0.92 2.67
N SER A 181 -6.76 -0.12 3.49
CA SER A 181 -6.33 -0.17 4.89
C SER A 181 -4.81 -0.33 5.04
N ALA A 182 -4.21 -1.13 4.16
CA ALA A 182 -2.78 -1.31 4.10
C ALA A 182 -2.08 -0.03 3.64
N ALA A 183 -2.58 0.61 2.57
CA ALA A 183 -2.09 1.91 2.12
C ALA A 183 -2.20 2.98 3.22
N LEU A 184 -3.30 3.01 3.98
CA LEU A 184 -3.44 3.88 5.15
C LEU A 184 -2.36 3.60 6.21
N SER A 185 -2.19 2.34 6.59
CA SER A 185 -1.22 1.94 7.63
C SER A 185 0.22 2.24 7.22
N VAL A 186 0.55 2.02 5.95
CA VAL A 186 1.86 2.33 5.35
C VAL A 186 2.10 3.84 5.31
N ALA A 187 1.16 4.63 4.81
CA ALA A 187 1.30 6.09 4.76
C ALA A 187 1.36 6.74 6.16
N LEU A 188 0.60 6.21 7.13
CA LEU A 188 0.70 6.60 8.53
C LEU A 188 2.08 6.29 9.11
N ALA A 189 2.55 5.04 8.98
CA ALA A 189 3.87 4.64 9.46
C ALA A 189 4.98 5.51 8.84
N ALA A 190 4.87 5.82 7.55
CA ALA A 190 5.80 6.70 6.83
C ALA A 190 5.90 8.10 7.47
N VAL A 191 4.79 8.85 7.55
CA VAL A 191 4.83 10.20 8.13
C VAL A 191 5.23 10.20 9.59
N LEU A 192 4.85 9.17 10.35
CA LEU A 192 5.19 9.08 11.77
C LEU A 192 6.67 8.79 11.96
N LEU A 193 7.25 7.86 11.19
CA LEU A 193 8.68 7.56 11.26
C LEU A 193 9.55 8.71 10.75
N ALA A 194 9.05 9.53 9.83
CA ALA A 194 9.76 10.70 9.31
C ALA A 194 10.12 11.75 10.39
N PHE A 195 9.26 11.88 11.41
CA PHE A 195 9.52 12.74 12.56
C PHE A 195 10.19 11.99 13.73
N SER A 196 10.52 10.72 13.55
CA SER A 196 11.35 9.98 14.50
C SER A 196 12.83 10.21 14.18
N ASP A 197 13.72 10.06 15.15
CA ASP A 197 15.16 10.10 14.92
C ASP A 197 15.71 8.82 14.25
N LEU A 198 14.82 7.96 13.74
CA LEU A 198 15.15 6.64 13.18
C LEU A 198 15.31 6.64 11.65
N VAL A 199 14.87 7.69 10.97
CA VAL A 199 14.89 7.79 9.50
C VAL A 199 15.69 9.02 9.10
N ASN A 200 16.54 8.88 8.06
CA ASN A 200 17.33 9.97 7.53
C ASN A 200 16.74 10.48 6.21
N ILE A 201 15.90 11.51 6.30
CA ILE A 201 15.25 12.11 5.13
C ILE A 201 16.08 13.28 4.61
N ASP A 202 16.39 13.27 3.31
CA ASP A 202 17.01 14.42 2.65
C ASP A 202 15.99 15.55 2.44
N PHE A 203 15.99 16.49 3.36
CA PHE A 203 15.10 17.65 3.35
C PHE A 203 15.41 18.70 2.27
N ASN A 204 16.50 18.53 1.49
CA ASN A 204 16.84 19.46 0.41
C ASN A 204 16.30 19.04 -0.95
N HIS A 205 15.71 17.84 -1.06
CA HIS A 205 15.16 17.34 -2.32
C HIS A 205 13.80 17.97 -2.63
N GLN A 206 13.59 18.34 -3.90
CA GLN A 206 12.30 18.80 -4.40
C GLN A 206 11.54 17.64 -5.03
N GLY A 207 10.48 17.15 -4.38
CA GLY A 207 9.60 16.11 -4.92
C GLY A 207 9.30 14.98 -3.94
N TRP A 208 8.65 13.94 -4.47
CA TRP A 208 8.40 12.70 -3.71
C TRP A 208 9.68 11.87 -3.64
N LEU A 209 10.05 11.47 -2.44
CA LEU A 209 11.23 10.68 -2.10
C LEU A 209 10.83 9.25 -1.73
N MET A 210 11.67 8.29 -2.09
CA MET A 210 11.58 6.92 -1.58
C MET A 210 12.47 6.75 -0.35
N TYR A 211 12.03 5.91 0.59
CA TYR A 211 12.84 5.49 1.74
C TYR A 211 13.93 4.51 1.32
N ALA A 212 15.01 4.42 2.10
CA ALA A 212 16.03 3.39 1.94
C ALA A 212 15.48 1.99 2.29
N ASP A 213 16.09 0.92 1.79
CA ASP A 213 15.58 -0.45 1.99
C ASP A 213 15.47 -0.84 3.48
N GLU A 214 16.42 -0.42 4.33
CA GLU A 214 16.38 -0.68 5.78
C GLU A 214 15.21 0.05 6.46
N GLU A 215 14.91 1.26 6.02
CA GLU A 215 13.80 2.08 6.55
C GLU A 215 12.45 1.51 6.09
N LEU A 216 12.37 1.01 4.85
CA LEU A 216 11.19 0.33 4.32
C LEU A 216 10.86 -0.94 5.11
N GLU A 217 11.86 -1.69 5.59
CA GLU A 217 11.60 -2.88 6.41
C GLU A 217 10.94 -2.52 7.75
N LEU A 218 11.46 -1.50 8.44
CA LEU A 218 10.86 -1.01 9.69
C LEU A 218 9.44 -0.49 9.46
N LEU A 219 9.25 0.30 8.40
CA LEU A 219 7.95 0.85 8.01
C LEU A 219 6.94 -0.26 7.70
N ASN A 220 7.33 -1.28 6.93
CA ASN A 220 6.47 -2.41 6.60
C ASN A 220 6.03 -3.16 7.87
N LYS A 221 6.94 -3.37 8.82
CA LYS A 221 6.62 -4.01 10.12
C LYS A 221 5.62 -3.18 10.92
N TRP A 222 5.78 -1.86 11.00
CA TRP A 222 4.80 -0.99 11.65
C TRP A 222 3.44 -1.01 10.94
N ALA A 223 3.42 -0.94 9.62
CA ALA A 223 2.19 -1.04 8.84
C ALA A 223 1.48 -2.39 9.03
N PHE A 224 2.25 -3.48 9.19
CA PHE A 224 1.72 -4.80 9.51
C PHE A 224 1.06 -4.85 10.89
N GLU A 225 1.58 -4.14 11.90
CA GLU A 225 0.90 -3.99 13.20
C GLU A 225 -0.44 -3.25 13.07
N GLY A 226 -0.50 -2.19 12.26
CA GLY A 226 -1.76 -1.50 11.95
C GLY A 226 -2.78 -2.43 11.28
N GLU A 227 -2.37 -3.20 10.29
CA GLU A 227 -3.23 -4.18 9.61
C GLU A 227 -3.71 -5.29 10.55
N LYS A 228 -2.92 -5.68 11.55
CA LYS A 228 -3.37 -6.64 12.59
C LYS A 228 -4.50 -6.09 13.44
N ILE A 229 -4.53 -4.78 13.71
CA ILE A 229 -5.65 -4.15 14.42
C ILE A 229 -6.91 -4.14 13.53
N ILE A 230 -6.75 -3.88 12.24
CA ILE A 230 -7.88 -3.75 11.31
C ILE A 230 -8.51 -5.11 10.98
N HIS A 231 -7.67 -6.12 10.68
CA HIS A 231 -8.11 -7.42 10.14
C HIS A 231 -7.86 -8.61 11.08
N GLY A 232 -7.18 -8.41 12.20
CA GLY A 232 -6.80 -9.46 13.17
C GLY A 232 -5.62 -10.31 12.70
N ARG A 233 -5.81 -11.10 11.63
CA ARG A 233 -4.78 -12.03 11.08
C ARG A 233 -4.52 -11.76 9.59
N PRO A 234 -3.89 -10.62 9.23
CA PRO A 234 -3.51 -10.31 7.87
C PRO A 234 -2.36 -11.21 7.38
N SER A 235 -2.27 -11.43 6.07
CA SER A 235 -1.17 -12.20 5.44
C SER A 235 0.13 -11.41 5.32
N GLY A 236 0.07 -10.07 5.40
CA GLY A 236 1.21 -9.18 5.17
C GLY A 236 1.47 -8.84 3.70
N ILE A 237 0.75 -9.46 2.76
CA ILE A 237 0.93 -9.15 1.33
C ILE A 237 0.54 -7.69 1.04
N ASP A 238 -0.60 -7.24 1.57
CA ASP A 238 -1.16 -5.93 1.21
C ASP A 238 -0.26 -4.76 1.65
N ASN A 239 0.25 -4.79 2.89
CA ASN A 239 1.21 -3.76 3.36
C ASN A 239 2.58 -3.90 2.70
N THR A 240 3.05 -5.11 2.40
CA THR A 240 4.33 -5.29 1.71
C THR A 240 4.28 -4.73 0.29
N VAL A 241 3.20 -4.98 -0.47
CA VAL A 241 3.00 -4.37 -1.80
C VAL A 241 2.91 -2.84 -1.69
N SER A 242 2.15 -2.34 -0.71
CA SER A 242 2.00 -0.89 -0.52
C SER A 242 3.32 -0.22 -0.11
N THR A 243 4.17 -0.91 0.67
CA THR A 243 5.46 -0.39 1.13
C THR A 243 6.50 -0.37 0.02
N TYR A 244 6.74 -1.52 -0.64
CA TYR A 244 7.83 -1.66 -1.60
C TYR A 244 7.44 -1.30 -3.03
N GLY A 245 6.15 -1.26 -3.33
CA GLY A 245 5.63 -1.06 -4.68
C GLY A 245 5.99 -2.21 -5.61
N ASN A 246 6.04 -1.91 -6.91
CA ASN A 246 6.29 -2.85 -7.99
C ASN A 246 5.35 -4.07 -7.89
N MET A 247 5.92 -5.26 -8.08
CA MET A 247 5.20 -6.51 -8.03
C MET A 247 5.86 -7.46 -7.04
N ILE A 248 5.05 -8.32 -6.47
CA ILE A 248 5.46 -9.29 -5.47
C ILE A 248 4.91 -10.65 -5.87
N GLN A 249 5.82 -11.62 -5.92
CA GLN A 249 5.46 -13.02 -6.00
C GLN A 249 5.46 -13.61 -4.59
N PHE A 250 4.38 -14.31 -4.24
CA PHE A 250 4.23 -14.94 -2.94
C PHE A 250 3.91 -16.43 -3.10
N ARG A 251 4.56 -17.27 -2.28
CA ARG A 251 4.24 -18.69 -2.17
C ARG A 251 4.59 -19.21 -0.78
N SER A 252 3.61 -19.74 -0.06
CA SER A 252 3.80 -20.40 1.24
C SER A 252 4.65 -19.60 2.24
N GLY A 253 4.42 -18.28 2.34
CA GLY A 253 5.16 -17.39 3.24
C GLY A 253 6.45 -16.82 2.66
N ASN A 254 6.96 -17.36 1.54
CA ASN A 254 8.10 -16.80 0.83
C ASN A 254 7.64 -15.67 -0.09
N LEU A 255 8.28 -14.52 0.01
CA LEU A 255 7.97 -13.30 -0.72
C LEU A 255 9.18 -12.86 -1.54
N ILE A 256 8.98 -12.72 -2.85
CA ILE A 256 10.01 -12.29 -3.80
C ILE A 256 9.54 -10.97 -4.44
N ARG A 257 10.34 -9.91 -4.23
CA ARG A 257 10.14 -8.62 -4.90
C ARG A 257 10.55 -8.75 -6.37
N MET A 258 9.70 -8.30 -7.27
CA MET A 258 9.93 -8.31 -8.71
C MET A 258 9.85 -6.89 -9.23
N LYS A 259 10.85 -6.48 -10.02
CA LYS A 259 10.78 -5.23 -10.76
C LYS A 259 9.97 -5.48 -12.03
N SER A 260 8.89 -4.72 -12.21
CA SER A 260 8.17 -4.76 -13.48
C SER A 260 8.96 -3.97 -14.51
N ASN A 261 9.24 -4.60 -15.64
CA ASN A 261 9.75 -3.90 -16.81
C ASN A 261 8.60 -3.51 -17.75
N LEU A 262 7.39 -4.04 -17.58
CA LEU A 262 6.26 -3.79 -18.46
C LEU A 262 5.33 -2.73 -17.85
N PRO A 263 5.13 -1.56 -18.47
CA PRO A 263 4.16 -0.57 -17.99
C PRO A 263 2.75 -1.07 -18.29
N LEU A 264 2.10 -1.74 -17.33
CA LEU A 264 0.73 -2.22 -17.52
C LEU A 264 -0.26 -1.15 -17.07
N LYS A 265 -1.33 -0.97 -17.84
CA LYS A 265 -2.48 -0.14 -17.47
C LYS A 265 -3.74 -0.99 -17.39
N MET A 266 -4.57 -0.74 -16.41
CA MET A 266 -5.83 -1.45 -16.23
C MET A 266 -6.97 -0.48 -15.93
N LEU A 267 -8.15 -0.83 -16.42
CA LEU A 267 -9.41 -0.33 -15.90
C LEU A 267 -9.81 -1.21 -14.73
N ILE A 268 -10.00 -0.59 -13.57
CA ILE A 268 -10.48 -1.26 -12.37
C ILE A 268 -11.93 -0.87 -12.17
N THR A 269 -12.80 -1.88 -12.06
CA THR A 269 -14.23 -1.71 -11.89
C THR A 269 -14.66 -2.24 -10.53
N ASN A 270 -14.98 -1.34 -9.61
CA ASN A 270 -15.58 -1.66 -8.33
C ASN A 270 -17.08 -1.89 -8.52
N THR A 271 -17.52 -3.14 -8.32
CA THR A 271 -18.93 -3.53 -8.45
C THR A 271 -19.83 -2.94 -7.35
N LYS A 272 -19.24 -2.37 -6.28
CA LYS A 272 -19.92 -1.90 -5.06
C LYS A 272 -20.73 -2.98 -4.32
N VAL A 273 -20.57 -4.24 -4.72
CA VAL A 273 -21.17 -5.39 -4.04
C VAL A 273 -20.27 -5.79 -2.88
N GLY A 274 -20.81 -5.70 -1.66
CA GLY A 274 -20.16 -6.16 -0.44
C GLY A 274 -19.93 -7.67 -0.46
N ARG A 275 -18.88 -8.14 0.22
CA ARG A 275 -18.48 -9.55 0.20
C ARG A 275 -17.99 -10.03 1.56
N ASN A 276 -18.18 -11.32 1.83
CA ASN A 276 -17.59 -11.99 2.98
C ASN A 276 -16.38 -12.81 2.53
N THR A 277 -15.18 -12.22 2.62
CA THR A 277 -13.92 -12.87 2.25
C THR A 277 -13.71 -14.20 2.98
N LYS A 278 -14.06 -14.29 4.28
CA LYS A 278 -13.89 -15.51 5.07
C LYS A 278 -14.78 -16.64 4.55
N ALA A 279 -16.03 -16.32 4.21
CA ALA A 279 -16.97 -17.29 3.64
C ALA A 279 -16.52 -17.79 2.26
N LEU A 280 -16.00 -16.91 1.40
CA LEU A 280 -15.50 -17.29 0.08
C LEU A 280 -14.29 -18.24 0.18
N VAL A 281 -13.31 -17.90 1.03
CA VAL A 281 -12.14 -18.77 1.26
C VAL A 281 -12.55 -20.13 1.85
N ALA A 282 -13.48 -20.13 2.81
CA ALA A 282 -14.03 -21.37 3.36
C ALA A 282 -14.72 -22.21 2.28
N GLY A 283 -15.54 -21.59 1.42
CA GLY A 283 -16.23 -22.27 0.34
C GLY A 283 -15.29 -22.91 -0.70
N VAL A 284 -14.16 -22.28 -1.02
CA VAL A 284 -13.12 -22.88 -1.87
C VAL A 284 -12.48 -24.08 -1.18
N SER A 285 -12.17 -23.96 0.11
CA SER A 285 -11.58 -25.04 0.90
C SER A 285 -12.52 -26.25 1.01
N GLU A 286 -13.81 -26.01 1.28
CA GLU A 286 -14.84 -27.05 1.30
C GLU A 286 -15.01 -27.72 -0.07
N ARG A 287 -14.97 -26.94 -1.16
CA ARG A 287 -15.01 -27.48 -2.52
C ARG A 287 -13.79 -28.36 -2.82
N ALA A 288 -12.60 -27.94 -2.39
CA ALA A 288 -11.37 -28.72 -2.50
C ALA A 288 -11.45 -30.04 -1.71
N LEU A 289 -12.06 -30.04 -0.53
CA LEU A 289 -12.30 -31.27 0.24
C LEU A 289 -13.29 -32.21 -0.44
N ARG A 290 -14.36 -31.68 -1.06
CA ARG A 290 -15.37 -32.49 -1.78
C ARG A 290 -14.88 -33.06 -3.11
N HIS A 291 -13.98 -32.34 -3.79
CA HIS A 291 -13.49 -32.68 -5.13
C HIS A 291 -11.96 -32.53 -5.22
N PRO A 292 -11.19 -33.34 -4.49
CA PRO A 292 -9.75 -33.13 -4.31
C PRO A 292 -8.96 -33.17 -5.62
N ASP A 293 -9.19 -34.19 -6.47
CA ASP A 293 -8.42 -34.33 -7.71
C ASP A 293 -8.71 -33.18 -8.69
N ALA A 294 -9.99 -32.87 -8.90
CA ALA A 294 -10.39 -31.78 -9.79
C ALA A 294 -9.84 -30.43 -9.32
N MET A 295 -9.96 -30.12 -8.02
CA MET A 295 -9.48 -28.85 -7.48
C MET A 295 -7.94 -28.78 -7.46
N ASN A 296 -7.24 -29.90 -7.28
CA ASN A 296 -5.79 -29.94 -7.42
C ASN A 296 -5.35 -29.56 -8.85
N PHE A 297 -6.04 -30.05 -9.89
CA PHE A 297 -5.77 -29.62 -11.27
C PHE A 297 -6.03 -28.12 -11.46
N VAL A 298 -7.11 -27.58 -10.87
CA VAL A 298 -7.41 -26.15 -10.91
C VAL A 298 -6.29 -25.34 -10.24
N PHE A 299 -5.85 -25.72 -9.04
CA PHE A 299 -4.78 -25.01 -8.32
C PHE A 299 -3.43 -25.08 -9.03
N ASN A 300 -3.11 -26.21 -9.65
CA ASN A 300 -1.90 -26.37 -10.46
C ASN A 300 -1.95 -25.51 -11.73
N ALA A 301 -3.11 -25.40 -12.37
CA ALA A 301 -3.28 -24.52 -13.53
C ALA A 301 -3.08 -23.04 -13.14
N VAL A 302 -3.66 -22.59 -12.02
CA VAL A 302 -3.43 -21.23 -11.51
C VAL A 302 -1.96 -21.01 -11.13
N ASP A 303 -1.29 -22.01 -10.54
CA ASP A 303 0.14 -21.92 -10.21
C ASP A 303 1.00 -21.72 -11.47
N SER A 304 0.73 -22.48 -12.54
CA SER A 304 1.38 -22.31 -13.84
C SER A 304 1.13 -20.92 -14.43
N ILE A 305 -0.12 -20.44 -14.41
CA ILE A 305 -0.47 -19.08 -14.88
C ILE A 305 0.32 -18.02 -14.11
N SER A 306 0.35 -18.11 -12.77
CA SER A 306 1.08 -17.16 -11.93
C SER A 306 2.58 -17.14 -12.26
N LYS A 307 3.20 -18.30 -12.46
CA LYS A 307 4.63 -18.40 -12.80
C LYS A 307 4.92 -17.85 -14.20
N GLU A 308 4.06 -18.15 -15.16
CA GLU A 308 4.19 -17.64 -16.53
C GLU A 308 4.02 -16.13 -16.58
N LEU A 309 3.01 -15.59 -15.88
CA LEU A 309 2.79 -14.17 -15.73
C LEU A 309 4.02 -13.46 -15.13
N SER A 310 4.58 -14.01 -14.03
CA SER A 310 5.81 -13.49 -13.44
C SER A 310 6.98 -13.48 -14.42
N ALA A 311 7.11 -14.50 -15.25
CA ALA A 311 8.19 -14.59 -16.24
C ALA A 311 8.02 -13.55 -17.37
N ILE A 312 6.80 -13.36 -17.87
CA ILE A 312 6.48 -12.35 -18.88
C ILE A 312 6.81 -10.94 -18.37
N ILE A 313 6.38 -10.62 -17.15
CA ILE A 313 6.54 -9.29 -16.55
C ILE A 313 8.02 -8.93 -16.29
N GLN A 314 8.82 -9.90 -15.88
CA GLN A 314 10.25 -9.70 -15.62
C GLN A 314 11.09 -9.70 -16.90
N SER A 315 10.57 -10.22 -18.01
CA SER A 315 11.31 -10.29 -19.26
C SER A 315 11.66 -8.88 -19.78
N PRO A 316 12.86 -8.67 -20.36
CA PRO A 316 13.31 -7.37 -20.85
C PRO A 316 12.33 -6.74 -21.84
N ILE A 317 12.13 -5.42 -21.77
CA ILE A 317 11.35 -4.67 -22.76
C ILE A 317 12.11 -4.73 -24.09
N GLY A 318 11.45 -5.19 -25.16
CA GLY A 318 11.94 -5.06 -26.52
C GLY A 318 11.33 -3.82 -27.20
N ASP A 319 11.06 -3.92 -28.50
CA ASP A 319 10.31 -2.92 -29.26
C ASP A 319 8.80 -2.94 -28.94
N ASP A 320 8.03 -2.00 -29.50
CA ASP A 320 6.57 -1.90 -29.28
C ASP A 320 5.82 -3.18 -29.70
N LEU A 321 6.33 -3.90 -30.72
CA LEU A 321 5.79 -5.19 -31.14
C LEU A 321 5.94 -6.25 -30.04
N SER A 322 7.10 -6.28 -29.37
CA SER A 322 7.34 -7.18 -28.24
C SER A 322 6.44 -6.86 -27.04
N VAL A 323 6.09 -5.58 -26.83
CA VAL A 323 5.16 -5.16 -25.77
C VAL A 323 3.76 -5.68 -26.06
N THR A 324 3.29 -5.49 -27.30
CA THR A 324 1.95 -5.95 -27.74
C THR A 324 1.81 -7.47 -27.59
N GLN A 325 2.80 -8.26 -28.03
CA GLN A 325 2.79 -9.72 -27.88
C GLN A 325 2.78 -10.19 -26.43
N LYS A 326 3.41 -9.43 -25.52
CA LYS A 326 3.36 -9.73 -24.08
C LYS A 326 1.99 -9.39 -23.49
N GLU A 327 1.38 -8.29 -23.91
CA GLU A 327 0.03 -7.92 -23.50
C GLU A 327 -0.98 -8.97 -23.94
N GLU A 328 -0.96 -9.42 -25.20
CA GLU A 328 -1.81 -10.50 -25.72
C GLU A 328 -1.69 -11.79 -24.89
N LYS A 329 -0.47 -12.19 -24.51
CA LYS A 329 -0.27 -13.34 -23.62
C LYS A 329 -0.85 -13.11 -22.22
N ILE A 330 -0.72 -11.90 -21.68
CA ILE A 330 -1.30 -11.55 -20.38
C ILE A 330 -2.83 -11.60 -20.46
N GLU A 331 -3.43 -11.16 -21.56
CA GLU A 331 -4.87 -11.26 -21.81
C GLU A 331 -5.36 -12.71 -21.75
N GLU A 332 -4.71 -13.62 -22.49
CA GLU A 332 -5.03 -15.06 -22.47
C GLU A 332 -4.89 -15.66 -21.06
N LEU A 333 -3.82 -15.32 -20.34
CA LEU A 333 -3.61 -15.75 -18.95
C LEU A 333 -4.70 -15.22 -18.01
N MET A 334 -5.15 -13.97 -18.21
CA MET A 334 -6.23 -13.38 -17.42
C MET A 334 -7.56 -14.07 -17.66
N GLU A 335 -7.90 -14.37 -18.92
CA GLU A 335 -9.12 -15.09 -19.30
C GLU A 335 -9.14 -16.51 -18.73
N MET A 336 -8.03 -17.24 -18.88
CA MET A 336 -7.90 -18.58 -18.31
C MET A 336 -8.04 -18.56 -16.79
N ASN A 337 -7.38 -17.61 -16.10
CA ASN A 337 -7.50 -17.50 -14.65
C ASN A 337 -8.93 -17.14 -14.22
N GLN A 338 -9.63 -16.27 -14.95
CA GLN A 338 -11.04 -15.97 -14.66
C GLN A 338 -11.92 -17.21 -14.77
N GLY A 339 -11.74 -18.04 -15.80
CA GLY A 339 -12.45 -19.32 -15.92
C GLY A 339 -12.17 -20.28 -14.76
N LEU A 340 -10.91 -20.35 -14.31
CA LEU A 340 -10.53 -21.14 -13.14
C LEU A 340 -11.17 -20.59 -11.86
N LEU A 341 -11.20 -19.27 -11.65
CA LEU A 341 -11.86 -18.63 -10.50
C LEU A 341 -13.39 -18.88 -10.51
N GLN A 342 -14.03 -18.89 -11.68
CA GLN A 342 -15.42 -19.32 -11.82
C GLN A 342 -15.60 -20.78 -11.40
N SER A 343 -14.69 -21.67 -11.82
CA SER A 343 -14.72 -23.08 -11.44
C SER A 343 -14.53 -23.30 -9.92
N MET A 344 -13.80 -22.41 -9.24
CA MET A 344 -13.68 -22.38 -7.78
C MET A 344 -14.97 -21.91 -7.09
N GLY A 345 -15.89 -21.27 -7.82
CA GLY A 345 -17.17 -20.80 -7.30
C GLY A 345 -17.10 -19.45 -6.60
N VAL A 346 -16.11 -18.61 -6.95
CA VAL A 346 -15.90 -17.31 -6.31
C VAL A 346 -16.36 -16.13 -7.19
N SER A 347 -16.96 -16.38 -8.34
CA SER A 347 -17.55 -15.32 -9.16
C SER A 347 -18.90 -14.84 -8.61
N HIS A 348 -19.49 -13.83 -9.26
CA HIS A 348 -20.76 -13.20 -8.89
C HIS A 348 -21.44 -12.58 -10.11
N SER A 349 -22.77 -12.43 -10.10
CA SER A 349 -23.52 -11.86 -11.23
C SER A 349 -23.04 -10.46 -11.64
N SER A 350 -22.63 -9.63 -10.67
CA SER A 350 -22.02 -8.32 -10.95
C SER A 350 -20.67 -8.44 -11.65
N ILE A 351 -19.81 -9.38 -11.22
CA ILE A 351 -18.54 -9.69 -11.90
C ILE A 351 -18.82 -10.12 -13.34
N GLU A 352 -19.74 -11.08 -13.54
CA GLU A 352 -20.12 -11.56 -14.88
C GLU A 352 -20.70 -10.46 -15.78
N THR A 353 -21.36 -9.45 -15.18
CA THR A 353 -21.84 -8.28 -15.92
C THR A 353 -20.68 -7.42 -16.40
N VAL A 354 -19.66 -7.19 -15.55
CA VAL A 354 -18.45 -6.47 -15.96
C VAL A 354 -17.75 -7.22 -17.09
N LEU A 355 -17.49 -8.53 -16.92
CA LEU A 355 -16.81 -9.36 -17.92
C LEU A 355 -17.53 -9.34 -19.27
N ARG A 356 -18.87 -9.47 -19.27
CA ARG A 356 -19.66 -9.44 -20.51
C ARG A 356 -19.61 -8.06 -21.17
N THR A 357 -19.58 -6.99 -20.38
CA THR A 357 -19.55 -5.62 -20.88
C THR A 357 -18.20 -5.33 -21.54
N THR A 358 -17.09 -5.63 -20.87
CA THR A 358 -15.74 -5.40 -21.39
C THR A 358 -15.42 -6.30 -22.59
N LEU A 359 -15.96 -7.53 -22.62
CA LEU A 359 -15.83 -8.44 -23.76
C LEU A 359 -16.43 -7.88 -25.06
N LYS A 360 -17.48 -7.06 -25.01
CA LYS A 360 -18.03 -6.37 -26.21
C LYS A 360 -16.97 -5.53 -26.93
N TYR A 361 -15.99 -5.06 -26.18
CA TYR A 361 -14.89 -4.21 -26.63
C TYR A 361 -13.58 -4.99 -26.78
N LYS A 362 -13.63 -6.33 -26.68
CA LYS A 362 -12.46 -7.23 -26.74
C LYS A 362 -11.41 -6.93 -25.67
N LEU A 363 -11.85 -6.54 -24.47
CA LEU A 363 -10.94 -6.29 -23.35
C LEU A 363 -10.97 -7.45 -22.36
N ALA A 364 -9.82 -8.11 -22.18
CA ALA A 364 -9.68 -9.21 -21.23
C ALA A 364 -9.86 -8.72 -19.80
N SER A 365 -10.66 -9.44 -19.03
CA SER A 365 -11.06 -9.05 -17.68
C SER A 365 -11.09 -10.23 -16.72
N LYS A 366 -10.78 -9.97 -15.46
CA LYS A 366 -10.86 -10.95 -14.37
C LYS A 366 -11.15 -10.30 -13.03
N LEU A 367 -11.80 -11.03 -12.13
CA LEU A 367 -11.92 -10.56 -10.74
C LEU A 367 -10.55 -10.44 -10.07
N THR A 368 -10.46 -9.64 -9.01
CA THR A 368 -9.28 -9.55 -8.16
C THR A 368 -9.65 -9.63 -6.68
N GLY A 369 -8.80 -10.27 -5.88
CA GLY A 369 -9.10 -10.54 -4.47
C GLY A 369 -10.04 -11.73 -4.30
N ALA A 370 -10.96 -11.67 -3.32
CA ALA A 370 -11.73 -12.85 -2.97
C ALA A 370 -12.88 -13.19 -3.95
N GLY A 371 -13.27 -12.28 -4.84
CA GLY A 371 -14.47 -12.44 -5.65
C GLY A 371 -15.77 -12.22 -4.86
N GLY A 372 -16.89 -12.76 -5.34
CA GLY A 372 -18.22 -12.57 -4.75
C GLY A 372 -18.77 -11.14 -4.87
N GLY A 373 -18.21 -10.32 -5.74
CA GLY A 373 -18.38 -8.87 -5.79
C GLY A 373 -17.02 -8.18 -5.88
N GLY A 374 -16.82 -7.08 -5.13
CA GLY A 374 -15.53 -6.37 -5.09
C GLY A 374 -15.13 -5.78 -6.44
N CYS A 375 -13.84 -5.90 -6.79
CA CYS A 375 -13.28 -5.31 -8.00
C CYS A 375 -12.99 -6.34 -9.11
N VAL A 376 -13.09 -5.86 -10.34
CA VAL A 376 -12.68 -6.54 -11.58
C VAL A 376 -11.59 -5.72 -12.25
N LEU A 377 -10.54 -6.40 -12.71
CA LEU A 377 -9.45 -5.85 -13.50
C LEU A 377 -9.73 -6.08 -14.97
N THR A 378 -9.54 -5.05 -15.79
CA THR A 378 -9.63 -5.11 -17.25
C THR A 378 -8.30 -4.60 -17.81
N LEU A 379 -7.59 -5.40 -18.60
CA LEU A 379 -6.34 -4.95 -19.19
C LEU A 379 -6.62 -3.87 -20.25
N LEU A 380 -5.81 -2.80 -20.25
CA LEU A 380 -5.83 -1.77 -21.27
C LEU A 380 -4.51 -1.84 -22.06
N PRO A 381 -4.53 -2.33 -23.31
CA PRO A 381 -3.34 -2.42 -24.14
C PRO A 381 -2.68 -1.05 -24.34
N ASN A 382 -1.34 -0.98 -24.28
CA ASN A 382 -0.61 0.26 -24.54
C ASN A 382 -0.65 0.64 -26.02
N CYS A 383 -0.50 -0.37 -26.88
CA CYS A 383 -0.67 -0.22 -28.31
C CYS A 383 -1.99 -0.89 -28.67
N ILE A 384 -3.03 -0.10 -28.90
CA ILE A 384 -4.22 -0.66 -29.57
C ILE A 384 -3.86 -0.83 -31.04
N LEU A 385 -3.09 -1.88 -31.35
CA LEU A 385 -3.00 -2.38 -32.71
C LEU A 385 -4.31 -3.10 -32.98
N PHE A 386 -5.37 -2.34 -33.30
CA PHE A 386 -6.50 -2.94 -33.97
C PHE A 386 -5.96 -3.55 -35.26
N SER A 387 -5.86 -4.88 -35.27
CA SER A 387 -5.82 -5.63 -36.52
C SER A 387 -7.10 -5.24 -37.25
N LEU A 388 -6.94 -4.34 -38.22
CA LEU A 388 -7.93 -3.65 -39.06
C LEU A 388 -8.33 -2.22 -38.59
N VAL A 389 -7.77 -1.26 -39.33
CA VAL A 389 -8.23 0.14 -39.58
C VAL A 389 -7.69 1.23 -38.64
N TYR A 390 -6.69 1.96 -39.17
CA TYR A 390 -6.40 3.39 -39.03
C TYR A 390 -7.30 4.14 -38.02
N LEU A 391 -6.82 4.39 -36.80
CA LEU A 391 -7.15 5.52 -35.87
C LEU A 391 -6.71 5.23 -34.40
N ALA A 392 -5.57 4.54 -34.19
CA ALA A 392 -5.24 3.90 -32.91
C ALA A 392 -5.06 4.84 -31.69
N ASP A 393 -4.51 6.05 -31.86
CA ASP A 393 -4.18 6.91 -30.71
C ASP A 393 -5.34 7.81 -30.24
N MET A 394 -6.27 8.15 -31.12
CA MET A 394 -7.48 8.95 -30.78
C MET A 394 -8.68 8.09 -30.39
N LEU A 395 -8.64 6.78 -30.69
CA LEU A 395 -9.72 5.83 -30.35
C LEU A 395 -9.52 5.14 -28.99
N SER A 396 -8.29 4.99 -28.51
CA SER A 396 -8.02 4.31 -27.23
C SER A 396 -8.69 4.98 -26.05
N GLY A 397 -8.55 6.31 -25.92
CA GLY A 397 -9.24 7.10 -24.90
C GLY A 397 -10.77 7.00 -25.05
N LYS A 398 -11.28 7.13 -26.28
CA LYS A 398 -12.73 7.05 -26.54
C LYS A 398 -13.33 5.69 -26.19
N VAL A 399 -12.63 4.59 -26.47
CA VAL A 399 -13.11 3.24 -26.11
C VAL A 399 -13.14 3.07 -24.60
N VAL A 400 -12.09 3.49 -23.89
CA VAL A 400 -12.07 3.44 -22.42
C VAL A 400 -13.21 4.26 -21.82
N ASP A 401 -13.43 5.49 -22.31
CA ASP A 401 -14.52 6.34 -21.85
C ASP A 401 -15.90 5.71 -22.12
N ILE A 402 -16.11 5.10 -23.28
CA ILE A 402 -17.36 4.41 -23.62
C ILE A 402 -17.59 3.22 -22.66
N VAL A 403 -16.57 2.39 -22.45
CA VAL A 403 -16.63 1.23 -21.55
C VAL A 403 -16.92 1.67 -20.12
N MET A 404 -16.22 2.71 -19.63
CA MET A 404 -16.45 3.29 -18.31
C MET A 404 -17.89 3.80 -18.16
N ASN A 405 -18.39 4.57 -19.12
CA ASN A 405 -19.76 5.06 -19.10
C ASN A 405 -20.79 3.92 -19.07
N GLU A 406 -20.59 2.85 -19.85
CA GLU A 406 -21.50 1.70 -19.84
C GLU A 406 -21.47 0.97 -18.48
N LEU A 407 -20.28 0.75 -17.91
CA LEU A 407 -20.14 0.12 -16.59
C LEU A 407 -20.72 0.99 -15.47
N GLU A 408 -20.51 2.31 -15.52
CA GLU A 408 -21.08 3.25 -14.56
C GLU A 408 -22.60 3.36 -14.68
N SER A 409 -23.16 3.22 -15.89
CA SER A 409 -24.61 3.10 -16.10
C SER A 409 -25.20 1.85 -15.43
N CYS A 410 -24.39 0.81 -15.22
CA CYS A 410 -24.75 -0.38 -14.44
C CYS A 410 -24.62 -0.16 -12.91
N GLY A 411 -24.29 1.05 -12.46
CA GLY A 411 -24.12 1.41 -11.04
C GLY A 411 -22.73 1.13 -10.47
N PHE A 412 -21.78 0.67 -11.29
CA PHE A 412 -20.40 0.42 -10.85
C PHE A 412 -19.61 1.72 -10.66
N GLN A 413 -18.38 1.60 -10.18
CA GLN A 413 -17.42 2.70 -10.12
C GLN A 413 -16.15 2.28 -10.84
N CYS A 414 -15.69 3.11 -11.76
CA CYS A 414 -14.57 2.80 -12.64
C CYS A 414 -13.42 3.78 -12.43
N PHE A 415 -12.19 3.27 -12.54
CA PHE A 415 -10.99 4.09 -12.50
C PHE A 415 -9.85 3.40 -13.26
N THR A 416 -9.03 4.18 -13.95
CA THR A 416 -7.84 3.66 -14.62
C THR A 416 -6.63 3.75 -13.71
N ALA A 417 -5.82 2.70 -13.64
CA ALA A 417 -4.59 2.67 -12.87
C ALA A 417 -3.44 2.04 -13.67
N GLY A 418 -2.25 2.60 -13.52
CA GLY A 418 -0.99 1.95 -13.86
C GLY A 418 -0.60 0.94 -12.78
N ILE A 419 -0.01 -0.17 -13.21
CA ILE A 419 0.33 -1.31 -12.37
C ILE A 419 1.85 -1.42 -12.19
N GLY A 420 2.30 -1.70 -10.97
CA GLY A 420 3.71 -1.91 -10.66
C GLY A 420 4.50 -0.61 -10.46
N GLY A 421 3.85 0.46 -10.01
CA GLY A 421 4.50 1.73 -9.71
C GLY A 421 5.31 1.72 -8.40
N ASN A 422 5.84 2.88 -8.02
CA ASN A 422 6.59 3.07 -6.77
C ASN A 422 5.79 2.65 -5.54
N GLY A 423 6.50 2.28 -4.48
CA GLY A 423 5.94 1.99 -3.16
C GLY A 423 5.60 3.25 -2.38
N VAL A 424 5.80 3.19 -1.07
CA VAL A 424 5.61 4.35 -0.20
C VAL A 424 6.59 5.45 -0.54
N GLU A 425 6.09 6.68 -0.59
CA GLU A 425 6.86 7.87 -0.88
C GLU A 425 6.55 8.96 0.14
N ILE A 426 7.54 9.79 0.43
CA ILE A 426 7.45 10.91 1.35
C ILE A 426 7.73 12.23 0.63
N TYR A 427 7.03 13.27 1.03
CA TYR A 427 7.23 14.64 0.60
C TYR A 427 7.37 15.53 1.82
N VAL A 428 8.44 16.31 1.86
CA VAL A 428 8.65 17.30 2.91
C VAL A 428 8.47 18.68 2.31
N GLY A 429 7.43 19.38 2.76
CA GLY A 429 7.21 20.76 2.32
C GLY A 429 8.23 21.68 2.97
N GLY A 430 9.03 22.37 2.16
CA GLY A 430 9.70 23.58 2.63
C GLY A 430 8.65 24.62 2.94
N SER A 431 8.69 25.21 4.14
CA SER A 431 7.95 26.44 4.42
C SER A 431 8.47 27.52 3.47
N SER A 432 7.68 27.82 2.43
CA SER A 432 7.87 28.98 1.56
C SER A 432 7.57 30.25 2.31
#